data_AF-A0A315B6W2-F1
#
_entry.id   AF-A0A315B6W2-F1
#
_cell.length_a   1.000
_cell.length_b   1.000
_cell.length_c   1.000
_cell.angle_alpha   90.00
_cell.angle_beta   90.00
_cell.angle_gamma   90.00
#
_symmetry.space_group_name_H-M   'P 1'
#
loop_
_entity.id
_entity.type
_entity.pdbx_description
1 polymer ?
#
loop_
_entity_poly.entity_id
_entity_poly.type
_entity_poly.pdbx_seq_one_letter_code
_entity_poly.pdbx_strand_id
1 'polypeptide(L)'
;MDFLKKLFGKGKDEPEELHLEFENLREWSKIRYEKEVNAAKPLISNLYSDIGNKLEQLRVDKNSFLDATPIESADKKMGKIADSNRDVIVDNLEILDEKITVPHDNSIEGAYAFYIESLSHMDTFLDNTRKSMLYAKSLYPTEYNRINGDLANLNHALSDLFSTIEKPRNKLDMINNIFADIEDIHNLESEIIDSRNKIQELKNKCTALDANIQDAKSDLEELINGLEYPRAEAINSEIDDVRQQVMDVEADIKRMFTPLSKALSRMKKQDENGIHTLSPQVRNILGIVMKDPVSALDYDLDPLYDELILRLQSDSLGLKDKKKNKTLEQLHSIKNSPSLKSLYENKKKYDNRLEQLRDQLDRMDVYHQKTSMEKDISKKQEAFVSTQDKLEDETKFLKSLEEKLENTKSELSSHVNDAFEEDIEILFR
;
A
#
# COMPACT_ATOMS: atom_id res chain seq x y z
N MET A 1 -15.35 31.02 -44.54
CA MET A 1 -16.34 30.52 -45.53
C MET A 1 -15.85 29.32 -46.33
N ASP A 2 -14.55 29.10 -46.53
CA ASP A 2 -14.03 27.94 -47.28
C ASP A 2 -13.80 26.66 -46.46
N PHE A 3 -13.76 26.73 -45.12
CA PHE A 3 -13.64 25.54 -44.27
C PHE A 3 -14.94 24.70 -44.27
N LEU A 4 -16.09 25.38 -44.12
CA LEU A 4 -17.41 24.73 -44.09
C LEU A 4 -17.80 24.12 -45.46
N LYS A 5 -17.36 24.71 -46.58
CA LYS A 5 -17.63 24.14 -47.92
C LYS A 5 -16.81 22.90 -48.24
N LYS A 6 -15.75 22.63 -47.47
CA LYS A 6 -14.88 21.45 -47.64
C LYS A 6 -15.36 20.25 -46.83
N LEU A 7 -16.16 20.49 -45.78
CA LEU A 7 -16.74 19.45 -44.90
C LEU A 7 -18.06 18.89 -45.44
N PHE A 8 -18.88 19.68 -46.13
CA PHE A 8 -20.24 19.27 -46.54
C PHE A 8 -20.35 19.14 -48.06
N GLY A 9 -19.74 18.08 -48.60
CA GLY A 9 -19.87 17.69 -50.00
C GLY A 9 -21.34 17.63 -50.45
N LYS A 10 -21.60 17.93 -51.71
CA LYS A 10 -22.96 17.97 -52.27
C LYS A 10 -23.63 16.59 -52.23
N GLY A 11 -24.61 16.46 -51.35
CA GLY A 11 -25.88 15.71 -51.48
C GLY A 11 -25.83 14.30 -52.07
N LYS A 12 -26.00 13.29 -51.20
CA LYS A 12 -26.67 12.02 -51.47
C LYS A 12 -27.39 11.52 -50.20
N ASP A 13 -28.55 10.91 -50.38
CA ASP A 13 -29.51 10.44 -49.35
C ASP A 13 -29.06 9.15 -48.61
N GLU A 14 -27.91 9.19 -47.94
CA GLU A 14 -27.54 8.33 -46.80
C GLU A 14 -26.88 9.26 -45.75
N PRO A 15 -27.15 9.13 -44.44
CA PRO A 15 -26.48 9.99 -43.46
C PRO A 15 -24.97 9.73 -43.56
N GLU A 16 -24.19 10.72 -44.01
CA GLU A 16 -22.72 10.66 -44.01
C GLU A 16 -22.27 10.48 -42.55
N GLU A 17 -21.68 9.32 -42.21
CA GLU A 17 -21.00 9.11 -40.93
C GLU A 17 -20.01 10.26 -40.69
N LEU A 18 -20.19 10.98 -39.58
CA LEU A 18 -19.37 12.15 -39.29
C LEU A 18 -18.16 11.71 -38.48
N HIS A 19 -17.00 11.63 -39.14
CA HIS A 19 -15.75 11.27 -38.48
C HIS A 19 -15.09 12.50 -37.83
N LEU A 20 -14.75 12.40 -36.55
CA LEU A 20 -14.11 13.48 -35.79
C LEU A 20 -12.87 12.97 -35.06
N GLU A 21 -11.72 13.62 -35.29
CA GLU A 21 -10.52 13.34 -34.49
C GLU A 21 -10.73 13.77 -33.04
N PHE A 22 -10.35 12.91 -32.09
CA PHE A 22 -10.47 13.18 -30.65
C PHE A 22 -9.89 14.54 -30.23
N GLU A 23 -8.72 14.90 -30.78
CA GLU A 23 -8.05 16.19 -30.53
C GLU A 23 -8.90 17.42 -30.88
N ASN A 24 -9.81 17.29 -31.86
CA ASN A 24 -10.68 18.37 -32.31
C ASN A 24 -12.03 18.37 -31.59
N LEU A 25 -12.36 17.30 -30.86
CA LEU A 25 -13.69 17.11 -30.23
C LEU A 25 -14.00 18.21 -29.22
N ARG A 26 -13.02 18.65 -28.44
CA ARG A 26 -13.21 19.73 -27.44
C ARG A 26 -13.64 21.03 -28.12
N GLU A 27 -12.92 21.48 -29.13
CA GLU A 27 -13.23 22.74 -29.82
C GLU A 27 -14.54 22.62 -30.62
N TRP A 28 -14.76 21.49 -31.27
CA TRP A 28 -15.98 21.22 -32.01
C TRP A 28 -17.23 21.23 -31.10
N SER A 29 -17.13 20.64 -29.91
CA SER A 29 -18.21 20.62 -28.91
C SER A 29 -18.45 22.01 -28.33
N LYS A 30 -17.38 22.79 -28.08
CA LYS A 30 -17.46 24.17 -27.62
C LYS A 30 -18.19 25.09 -28.60
N ILE A 31 -17.92 24.97 -29.91
CA ILE A 31 -18.63 25.75 -30.94
C ILE A 31 -20.14 25.48 -30.89
N ARG A 32 -20.55 24.22 -30.69
CA ARG A 32 -21.97 23.84 -30.57
C ARG A 32 -22.58 24.31 -29.25
N TYR A 33 -21.86 24.20 -28.15
CA TYR A 33 -22.25 24.76 -26.86
C TYR A 33 -22.58 26.25 -26.98
N GLU A 34 -21.66 27.03 -27.56
CA GLU A 34 -21.84 28.47 -27.77
C GLU A 34 -23.03 28.77 -28.70
N LYS A 35 -23.24 27.95 -29.72
CA LYS A 35 -24.39 28.08 -30.63
C LYS A 35 -25.73 27.92 -29.90
N GLU A 36 -25.86 26.90 -29.05
CA GLU A 36 -27.07 26.66 -28.25
C GLU A 36 -27.33 27.81 -27.26
N VAL A 37 -26.30 28.26 -26.54
CA VAL A 37 -26.40 29.41 -25.62
C VAL A 37 -26.83 30.68 -26.36
N ASN A 38 -26.20 30.98 -27.50
CA ASN A 38 -26.50 32.18 -28.27
C ASN A 38 -27.91 32.13 -28.91
N ALA A 39 -28.42 30.95 -29.23
CA ALA A 39 -29.78 30.77 -29.75
C ALA A 39 -30.84 30.96 -28.65
N ALA A 40 -30.59 30.46 -27.43
CA ALA A 40 -31.54 30.55 -26.32
C ALA A 40 -31.68 31.97 -25.73
N LYS A 41 -30.57 32.70 -25.64
CA LYS A 41 -30.51 34.02 -24.99
C LYS A 41 -31.57 35.04 -25.47
N PRO A 42 -31.78 35.27 -26.79
CA PRO A 42 -32.83 36.20 -27.25
C PRO A 42 -34.25 35.67 -26.97
N LEU A 43 -34.47 34.36 -26.98
CA LEU A 43 -35.78 33.76 -26.67
C LEU A 43 -36.15 33.98 -25.20
N ILE A 44 -35.19 33.73 -24.30
CA ILE A 44 -35.33 34.02 -22.86
C ILE A 44 -35.65 35.50 -22.65
N SER A 45 -34.90 36.40 -23.29
CA SER A 45 -35.12 37.84 -23.19
C SER A 45 -36.53 38.26 -23.63
N ASN A 46 -37.08 37.63 -24.67
CA ASN A 46 -38.43 37.92 -25.14
C ASN A 46 -39.49 37.42 -24.15
N LEU A 47 -39.30 36.23 -23.58
CA LEU A 47 -40.22 35.66 -22.59
C LEU A 47 -40.20 36.43 -21.28
N TYR A 48 -39.03 36.89 -20.84
CA TYR A 48 -38.89 37.83 -19.71
C TYR A 48 -39.67 39.12 -19.93
N SER A 49 -39.64 39.67 -21.14
CA SER A 49 -40.44 40.85 -21.49
C SER A 49 -41.94 40.56 -21.41
N ASP A 50 -42.41 39.42 -21.93
CA ASP A 50 -43.83 39.04 -21.83
C ASP A 50 -44.26 38.82 -20.37
N ILE A 51 -43.46 38.11 -19.58
CA ILE A 51 -43.69 37.92 -18.14
C ILE A 51 -43.77 39.27 -17.42
N GLY A 52 -42.84 40.19 -17.70
CA GLY A 52 -42.86 41.55 -17.17
C GLY A 52 -44.15 42.30 -17.51
N ASN A 53 -44.65 42.16 -18.75
CA ASN A 53 -45.92 42.75 -19.16
C ASN A 53 -47.12 42.11 -18.45
N LYS A 54 -47.11 40.79 -18.21
CA LYS A 54 -48.18 40.12 -17.44
C LYS A 54 -48.20 40.57 -15.98
N LEU A 55 -47.04 40.73 -15.37
CA LEU A 55 -46.91 41.27 -14.01
C LEU A 55 -47.45 42.70 -13.93
N GLU A 56 -47.14 43.54 -14.92
CA GLU A 56 -47.67 44.91 -14.96
C GLU A 56 -49.19 44.93 -15.13
N GLN A 57 -49.75 44.07 -15.98
CA GLN A 57 -51.21 43.95 -16.12
C GLN A 57 -51.85 43.49 -14.80
N LEU A 58 -51.25 42.52 -14.11
CA LEU A 58 -51.70 42.06 -12.80
C LEU A 58 -51.66 43.19 -11.75
N ARG A 59 -50.66 44.08 -11.78
CA ARG A 59 -50.61 45.28 -10.92
C ARG A 59 -51.79 46.22 -11.19
N VAL A 60 -52.09 46.47 -12.47
CA VAL A 60 -53.21 47.33 -12.87
C VAL A 60 -54.53 46.74 -12.38
N ASP A 61 -54.77 45.46 -12.61
CA ASP A 61 -56.02 44.81 -12.20
C ASP A 61 -56.10 44.59 -10.68
N LYS A 62 -54.97 44.43 -9.98
CA LYS A 62 -54.90 44.47 -8.49
C LYS A 62 -55.43 45.79 -7.95
N ASN A 63 -54.95 46.92 -8.50
CA ASN A 63 -55.37 48.24 -8.05
C ASN A 63 -56.86 48.48 -8.37
N SER A 64 -57.31 48.05 -9.54
CA SER A 64 -58.73 48.07 -9.92
C SER A 64 -59.60 47.25 -8.96
N PHE A 65 -59.09 46.08 -8.53
CA PHE A 65 -59.78 45.23 -7.56
C PHE A 65 -59.86 45.86 -6.18
N LEU A 66 -58.81 46.55 -5.72
CA LEU A 66 -58.79 47.27 -4.44
C LEU A 66 -59.90 48.34 -4.36
N ASP A 67 -60.12 49.06 -5.46
CA ASP A 67 -61.13 50.12 -5.55
C ASP A 67 -62.56 49.59 -5.79
N ALA A 68 -62.72 48.28 -6.01
CA ALA A 68 -64.00 47.69 -6.38
C ALA A 68 -64.99 47.61 -5.21
N THR A 69 -66.26 47.83 -5.53
CA THR A 69 -67.38 47.67 -4.61
C THR A 69 -68.09 46.33 -4.82
N PRO A 70 -68.58 45.68 -3.75
CA PRO A 70 -69.32 44.43 -3.87
C PRO A 70 -70.56 44.56 -4.76
N ILE A 71 -71.04 43.45 -5.33
CA ILE A 71 -72.29 43.41 -6.09
C ILE A 71 -73.46 44.08 -5.35
N GLU A 72 -74.36 44.72 -6.09
CA GLU A 72 -75.48 45.51 -5.54
C GLU A 72 -76.40 44.72 -4.59
N SER A 73 -76.49 43.39 -4.76
CA SER A 73 -77.30 42.52 -3.92
C SER A 73 -76.66 42.13 -2.59
N ALA A 74 -75.40 42.53 -2.35
CA ALA A 74 -74.69 42.26 -1.11
C ALA A 74 -75.22 43.15 0.03
N ASP A 75 -75.65 42.53 1.13
CA ASP A 75 -76.02 43.26 2.33
C ASP A 75 -74.79 43.86 3.04
N LYS A 76 -75.01 44.71 4.05
CA LYS A 76 -73.93 45.37 4.80
C LYS A 76 -72.95 44.39 5.48
N LYS A 77 -73.40 43.19 5.84
CA LYS A 77 -72.55 42.17 6.49
C LYS A 77 -71.71 41.46 5.42
N MET A 78 -72.31 41.12 4.28
CA MET A 78 -71.62 40.55 3.13
C MET A 78 -70.59 41.53 2.57
N GLY A 79 -70.90 42.83 2.50
CA GLY A 79 -69.94 43.85 2.07
C GLY A 79 -68.67 43.89 2.93
N LYS A 80 -68.78 43.81 4.26
CA LYS A 80 -67.61 43.73 5.16
C LYS A 80 -66.80 42.45 4.97
N ILE A 81 -67.46 41.32 4.72
CA ILE A 81 -66.79 40.05 4.43
C ILE A 81 -66.07 40.16 3.08
N ALA A 82 -66.69 40.81 2.09
CA ALA A 82 -66.12 41.07 0.78
C ALA A 82 -64.83 41.87 0.90
N ASP A 83 -64.88 43.02 1.58
CA ASP A 83 -63.73 43.92 1.76
C ASP A 83 -62.57 43.19 2.45
N SER A 84 -62.83 42.47 3.55
CA SER A 84 -61.77 41.74 4.26
C SER A 84 -61.11 40.64 3.43
N ASN A 85 -61.85 39.96 2.54
CA ASN A 85 -61.27 38.92 1.67
C ASN A 85 -60.55 39.55 0.46
N ARG A 86 -61.06 40.69 -0.05
CA ARG A 86 -60.37 41.49 -1.08
C ARG A 86 -59.00 41.94 -0.56
N ASP A 87 -58.96 42.53 0.63
CA ASP A 87 -57.71 43.05 1.21
C ASP A 87 -56.68 41.92 1.38
N VAL A 88 -57.09 40.72 1.83
CA VAL A 88 -56.21 39.54 1.90
C VAL A 88 -55.64 39.15 0.52
N ILE A 89 -56.44 39.21 -0.54
CA ILE A 89 -55.95 38.90 -1.91
C ILE A 89 -54.98 39.99 -2.37
N VAL A 90 -55.31 41.26 -2.15
CA VAL A 90 -54.47 42.40 -2.55
C VAL A 90 -53.12 42.36 -1.84
N ASP A 91 -53.10 42.11 -0.52
CA ASP A 91 -51.87 41.98 0.26
C ASP A 91 -50.98 40.84 -0.27
N ASN A 92 -51.58 39.70 -0.63
CA ASN A 92 -50.84 38.58 -1.21
C ASN A 92 -50.39 38.85 -2.65
N LEU A 93 -51.16 39.60 -3.44
CA LEU A 93 -50.74 40.03 -4.78
C LEU A 93 -49.56 41.01 -4.70
N GLU A 94 -49.51 41.85 -3.66
CA GLU A 94 -48.37 42.73 -3.41
C GLU A 94 -47.11 41.93 -3.05
N ILE A 95 -47.22 40.93 -2.17
CA ILE A 95 -46.11 40.02 -1.87
C ILE A 95 -45.64 39.27 -3.12
N LEU A 96 -46.57 38.82 -3.96
CA LEU A 96 -46.24 38.12 -5.21
C LEU A 96 -45.48 39.03 -6.17
N ASP A 97 -45.90 40.28 -6.29
CA ASP A 97 -45.27 41.29 -7.14
C ASP A 97 -43.84 41.66 -6.69
N GLU A 98 -43.62 41.76 -5.38
CA GLU A 98 -42.29 41.98 -4.81
C GLU A 98 -41.34 40.80 -5.09
N LYS A 99 -41.86 39.57 -5.07
CA LYS A 99 -41.06 38.35 -5.17
C LYS A 99 -40.77 37.93 -6.60
N ILE A 100 -41.70 38.11 -7.53
CA ILE A 100 -41.49 37.75 -8.94
C ILE A 100 -40.90 38.95 -9.69
N THR A 101 -39.59 39.14 -9.52
CA THR A 101 -38.84 40.16 -10.26
C THR A 101 -38.10 39.53 -11.44
N VAL A 102 -38.39 40.00 -12.65
CA VAL A 102 -37.73 39.53 -13.87
C VAL A 102 -36.22 39.83 -13.78
N PRO A 103 -35.34 38.82 -13.91
CA PRO A 103 -33.90 39.02 -13.78
C PRO A 103 -33.29 39.66 -15.02
N HIS A 104 -32.11 40.25 -14.86
CA HIS A 104 -31.30 40.76 -15.98
C HIS A 104 -30.45 39.67 -16.64
N ASP A 105 -30.30 38.52 -15.98
CA ASP A 105 -29.54 37.39 -16.50
C ASP A 105 -30.40 36.53 -17.44
N ASN A 106 -30.03 36.55 -18.72
CA ASN A 106 -30.67 35.79 -19.78
C ASN A 106 -29.94 34.45 -20.04
N SER A 107 -29.17 33.94 -19.08
CA SER A 107 -28.61 32.59 -19.14
C SER A 107 -29.69 31.53 -18.97
N ILE A 108 -29.45 30.33 -19.50
CA ILE A 108 -30.36 29.20 -19.37
C ILE A 108 -30.53 28.79 -17.90
N GLU A 109 -29.46 28.73 -17.12
CA GLU A 109 -29.52 28.41 -15.69
C GLU A 109 -30.22 29.51 -14.88
N GLY A 110 -29.96 30.78 -15.18
CA GLY A 110 -30.64 31.91 -14.55
C GLY A 110 -32.15 31.87 -14.82
N ALA A 111 -32.55 31.58 -16.06
CA ALA A 111 -33.95 31.40 -16.43
C ALA A 111 -34.62 30.22 -15.73
N TYR A 112 -33.90 29.11 -15.58
CA TYR A 112 -34.40 27.93 -14.88
C TYR A 112 -34.62 28.21 -13.39
N ALA A 113 -33.64 28.85 -12.74
CA ALA A 113 -33.76 29.26 -11.34
C ALA A 113 -34.95 30.21 -11.14
N PHE A 114 -35.08 31.22 -12.00
CA PHE A 114 -36.20 32.16 -11.97
C PHE A 114 -37.55 31.47 -12.14
N TYR A 115 -37.68 30.51 -13.07
CA TYR A 115 -38.89 29.73 -13.26
C TYR A 115 -39.29 28.97 -11.98
N ILE A 116 -38.35 28.25 -11.37
CA ILE A 116 -38.60 27.45 -10.16
C ILE A 116 -39.03 28.33 -8.99
N GLU A 117 -38.34 29.45 -8.77
CA GLU A 117 -38.68 30.40 -7.70
C GLU A 117 -40.05 31.05 -7.93
N SER A 118 -40.32 31.49 -9.16
CA SER A 118 -41.60 32.11 -9.53
C SER A 118 -42.77 31.16 -9.35
N LEU A 119 -42.62 29.90 -9.74
CA LEU A 119 -43.67 28.89 -9.57
C LEU A 119 -43.97 28.63 -8.08
N SER A 120 -42.93 28.54 -7.24
CA SER A 120 -43.07 28.40 -5.78
C SER A 120 -43.81 29.59 -5.15
N HIS A 121 -43.55 30.82 -5.63
CA HIS A 121 -44.26 32.01 -5.18
C HIS A 121 -45.73 32.03 -5.63
N MET A 122 -46.01 31.59 -6.86
CA MET A 122 -47.38 31.40 -7.35
C MET A 122 -48.16 30.37 -6.51
N ASP A 123 -47.55 29.24 -6.18
CA ASP A 123 -48.17 28.21 -5.34
C ASP A 123 -48.48 28.75 -3.93
N THR A 124 -47.53 29.47 -3.33
CA THR A 124 -47.72 30.12 -2.02
C THR A 124 -48.88 31.11 -2.06
N PHE A 125 -48.99 31.91 -3.12
CA PHE A 125 -50.10 32.84 -3.32
C PHE A 125 -51.45 32.10 -3.37
N LEU A 126 -51.53 31.02 -4.17
CA LEU A 126 -52.75 30.23 -4.33
C LEU A 126 -53.19 29.62 -2.99
N ASP A 127 -52.26 29.08 -2.21
CA ASP A 127 -52.55 28.50 -0.90
C ASP A 127 -53.09 29.54 0.09
N ASN A 128 -52.45 30.71 0.17
CA ASN A 128 -52.85 31.78 1.08
C ASN A 128 -54.20 32.40 0.72
N THR A 129 -54.51 32.50 -0.57
CA THR A 129 -55.70 33.23 -1.06
C THR A 129 -56.87 32.34 -1.42
N ARG A 130 -56.71 31.01 -1.44
CA ARG A 130 -57.73 30.04 -1.90
C ARG A 130 -59.14 30.32 -1.39
N LYS A 131 -59.27 30.55 -0.08
CA LYS A 131 -60.57 30.81 0.55
C LYS A 131 -61.12 32.18 0.17
N SER A 132 -60.27 33.21 0.20
CA SER A 132 -60.63 34.58 -0.16
C SER A 132 -61.07 34.69 -1.63
N MET A 133 -60.42 33.95 -2.53
CA MET A 133 -60.76 33.87 -3.95
C MET A 133 -62.18 33.32 -4.18
N LEU A 134 -62.68 32.40 -3.34
CA LEU A 134 -64.07 31.92 -3.44
C LEU A 134 -65.10 33.01 -3.08
N TYR A 135 -64.78 33.86 -2.10
CA TYR A 135 -65.61 35.01 -1.77
C TYR A 135 -65.54 36.07 -2.88
N ALA A 136 -64.34 36.37 -3.38
CA ALA A 136 -64.15 37.31 -4.48
C ALA A 136 -64.91 36.90 -5.73
N LYS A 137 -64.88 35.61 -6.10
CA LYS A 137 -65.66 35.07 -7.22
C LYS A 137 -67.15 35.35 -7.14
N SER A 138 -67.70 35.40 -5.93
CA SER A 138 -69.14 35.60 -5.71
C SER A 138 -69.52 37.07 -5.56
N LEU A 139 -68.64 37.89 -4.97
CA LEU A 139 -68.93 39.27 -4.56
C LEU A 139 -68.29 40.33 -5.46
N TYR A 140 -67.26 39.97 -6.22
CA TYR A 140 -66.54 40.80 -7.20
C TYR A 140 -66.24 39.98 -8.48
N PRO A 141 -67.27 39.46 -9.16
CA PRO A 141 -67.08 38.49 -10.24
C PRO A 141 -66.27 39.05 -11.42
N THR A 142 -66.38 40.34 -11.72
CA THR A 142 -65.65 40.97 -12.83
C THR A 142 -64.16 41.03 -12.51
N GLU A 143 -63.81 41.53 -11.34
CA GLU A 143 -62.43 41.73 -10.88
C GLU A 143 -61.76 40.38 -10.60
N TYR A 144 -62.47 39.45 -9.97
CA TYR A 144 -62.01 38.08 -9.79
C TYR A 144 -61.62 37.43 -11.12
N ASN A 145 -62.47 37.56 -12.15
CA ASN A 145 -62.18 36.96 -13.45
C ASN A 145 -60.95 37.59 -14.12
N ARG A 146 -60.70 38.89 -13.91
CA ARG A 146 -59.48 39.56 -14.40
C ARG A 146 -58.24 39.05 -13.69
N ILE A 147 -58.21 39.12 -12.35
CA ILE A 147 -57.09 38.61 -11.54
C ILE A 147 -56.80 37.14 -11.83
N ASN A 148 -57.84 36.30 -11.87
CA ASN A 148 -57.67 34.89 -12.18
C ASN A 148 -57.17 34.66 -13.62
N GLY A 149 -57.59 35.49 -14.57
CA GLY A 149 -57.07 35.50 -15.94
C GLY A 149 -55.59 35.89 -16.01
N ASP A 150 -55.20 36.94 -15.31
CA ASP A 150 -53.81 37.42 -15.26
C ASP A 150 -52.86 36.39 -14.63
N LEU A 151 -53.28 35.77 -13.52
CA LEU A 151 -52.52 34.69 -12.88
C LEU A 151 -52.37 33.47 -13.80
N ALA A 152 -53.42 33.12 -14.55
CA ALA A 152 -53.36 32.04 -15.54
C ALA A 152 -52.41 32.39 -16.69
N ASN A 153 -52.44 33.64 -17.18
CA ASN A 153 -51.55 34.12 -18.23
C ASN A 153 -50.09 34.16 -17.77
N LEU A 154 -49.83 34.59 -16.53
CA LEU A 154 -48.50 34.57 -15.93
C LEU A 154 -47.98 33.13 -15.81
N ASN A 155 -48.81 32.20 -15.33
CA ASN A 155 -48.44 30.79 -15.24
C ASN A 155 -48.15 30.17 -16.63
N HIS A 156 -48.91 30.57 -17.66
CA HIS A 156 -48.65 30.13 -19.02
C HIS A 156 -47.30 30.65 -19.54
N ALA A 157 -46.99 31.94 -19.33
CA ALA A 157 -45.72 32.53 -19.72
C ALA A 157 -44.51 31.89 -19.00
N LEU A 158 -44.66 31.55 -17.71
CA LEU A 158 -43.66 30.78 -16.95
C LEU A 158 -43.49 29.36 -17.52
N SER A 159 -44.57 28.70 -17.93
CA SER A 159 -44.52 27.37 -18.56
C SER A 159 -43.84 27.41 -19.93
N ASP A 160 -44.07 28.48 -20.70
CA ASP A 160 -43.40 28.71 -21.99
C ASP A 160 -41.89 28.97 -21.80
N LEU A 161 -41.52 29.69 -20.73
CA LEU A 161 -40.12 29.84 -20.33
C LEU A 161 -39.46 28.49 -20.06
N PHE A 162 -40.07 27.66 -19.21
CA PHE A 162 -39.56 26.32 -18.92
C PHE A 162 -39.41 25.47 -20.18
N SER A 163 -40.46 25.40 -21.01
CA SER A 163 -40.47 24.61 -22.24
C SER A 163 -39.39 25.07 -23.25
N THR A 164 -39.04 26.36 -23.23
CA THR A 164 -38.00 26.94 -24.09
C THR A 164 -36.60 26.59 -23.61
N ILE A 165 -36.38 26.49 -22.30
CA ILE A 165 -35.04 26.29 -21.71
C ILE A 165 -34.71 24.85 -21.36
N GLU A 166 -35.70 23.98 -21.14
CA GLU A 166 -35.48 22.58 -20.69
C GLU A 166 -34.59 21.79 -21.64
N LYS A 167 -34.91 21.79 -22.94
CA LYS A 167 -34.13 21.04 -23.94
C LYS A 167 -32.71 21.61 -24.12
N PRO A 168 -32.51 22.92 -24.35
CA PRO A 168 -31.16 23.49 -24.40
C PRO A 168 -30.36 23.20 -23.14
N ARG A 169 -30.97 23.28 -21.96
CA ARG A 169 -30.31 22.99 -20.69
C ARG A 169 -29.78 21.56 -20.64
N ASN A 170 -30.64 20.57 -20.89
CA ASN A 170 -30.25 19.15 -20.88
C ASN A 170 -29.13 18.87 -21.90
N LYS A 171 -29.20 19.52 -23.07
CA LYS A 171 -28.17 19.40 -24.10
C LYS A 171 -26.82 19.98 -23.65
N LEU A 172 -26.82 21.14 -23.01
CA LEU A 172 -25.59 21.74 -22.46
C LEU A 172 -25.00 20.88 -21.34
N ASP A 173 -25.84 20.28 -20.49
CA ASP A 173 -25.40 19.32 -19.46
C ASP A 173 -24.68 18.12 -20.09
N MET A 174 -25.24 17.55 -21.17
CA MET A 174 -24.58 16.46 -21.91
C MET A 174 -23.25 16.90 -22.54
N ILE A 175 -23.17 18.11 -23.11
CA ILE A 175 -21.92 18.65 -23.67
C ILE A 175 -20.87 18.87 -22.57
N ASN A 176 -21.28 19.25 -21.37
CA ASN A 176 -20.35 19.38 -20.24
C ASN A 176 -19.76 18.04 -19.82
N ASN A 177 -20.54 16.95 -19.85
CA ASN A 177 -20.01 15.60 -19.61
C ASN A 177 -18.95 15.22 -20.65
N ILE A 178 -19.16 15.55 -21.92
CA ILE A 178 -18.15 15.35 -22.98
C ILE A 178 -16.83 16.05 -22.64
N PHE A 179 -16.87 17.27 -22.10
CA PHE A 179 -15.64 17.97 -21.69
C PHE A 179 -14.91 17.29 -20.54
N ALA A 180 -15.64 16.71 -19.58
CA ALA A 180 -15.09 15.96 -18.47
C ALA A 180 -14.46 14.64 -18.96
N ASP A 181 -15.16 13.89 -19.80
CA ASP A 181 -14.66 12.64 -20.37
C ASP A 181 -13.37 12.84 -21.18
N ILE A 182 -13.28 13.92 -21.96
CA ILE A 182 -12.04 14.27 -22.69
C ILE A 182 -10.88 14.50 -21.71
N GLU A 183 -11.14 15.18 -20.59
CA GLU A 183 -10.12 15.42 -19.56
C GLU A 183 -9.70 14.12 -18.87
N ASP A 184 -10.66 13.24 -18.55
CA ASP A 184 -10.41 11.92 -17.97
C ASP A 184 -9.59 11.03 -18.90
N ILE A 185 -9.85 11.05 -20.21
CA ILE A 185 -9.05 10.33 -21.21
C ILE A 185 -7.60 10.83 -21.21
N HIS A 186 -7.37 12.15 -21.26
CA HIS A 186 -6.01 12.68 -21.23
C HIS A 186 -5.27 12.35 -19.92
N ASN A 187 -5.96 12.38 -18.79
CA ASN A 187 -5.40 11.99 -17.50
C ASN A 187 -5.00 10.51 -17.51
N LEU A 188 -5.88 9.62 -18.01
CA LEU A 188 -5.59 8.19 -18.14
C LEU A 188 -4.43 7.91 -19.08
N GLU A 189 -4.34 8.62 -20.22
CA GLU A 189 -3.21 8.50 -21.15
C GLU A 189 -1.88 8.89 -20.48
N SER A 190 -1.88 9.97 -19.69
CA SER A 190 -0.70 10.37 -18.90
C SER A 190 -0.32 9.33 -17.86
N GLU A 191 -1.28 8.81 -17.08
CA GLU A 191 -1.05 7.78 -16.08
C GLU A 191 -0.51 6.48 -16.69
N ILE A 192 -1.00 6.10 -17.89
CA ILE A 192 -0.49 4.96 -18.66
C ILE A 192 0.97 5.16 -19.06
N ILE A 193 1.35 6.36 -19.52
CA ILE A 193 2.74 6.67 -19.88
C ILE A 193 3.65 6.56 -18.64
N ASP A 194 3.24 7.13 -17.52
CA ASP A 194 3.99 7.08 -16.27
C ASP A 194 4.16 5.65 -15.75
N SER A 195 3.09 4.84 -15.80
CA SER A 195 3.14 3.43 -15.43
C SER A 195 4.08 2.64 -16.34
N ARG A 196 4.05 2.87 -17.65
CA ARG A 196 4.99 2.25 -18.61
C ARG A 196 6.44 2.62 -18.32
N ASN A 197 6.72 3.88 -17.99
CA ASN A 197 8.06 4.32 -17.60
C ASN A 197 8.53 3.61 -16.32
N LYS A 198 7.67 3.53 -15.31
CA LYS A 198 7.96 2.83 -14.04
C LYS A 198 8.20 1.33 -14.24
N ILE A 199 7.43 0.67 -15.11
CA ILE A 199 7.68 -0.72 -15.53
C ILE A 199 9.06 -0.86 -16.14
N GLN A 200 9.47 0.06 -17.02
CA GLN A 200 10.79 0.02 -17.64
C GLN A 200 11.92 0.21 -16.62
N GLU A 201 11.76 1.12 -15.66
CA GLU A 201 12.71 1.32 -14.57
C GLU A 201 12.85 0.07 -13.69
N LEU A 202 11.72 -0.55 -13.33
CA LEU A 202 11.70 -1.79 -12.55
C LEU A 202 12.36 -2.95 -13.31
N LYS A 203 12.10 -3.09 -14.61
CA LYS A 203 12.78 -4.07 -15.47
C LYS A 203 14.29 -3.87 -15.47
N ASN A 204 14.75 -2.64 -15.70
CA ASN A 204 16.18 -2.31 -15.68
C ASN A 204 16.82 -2.64 -14.33
N LYS A 205 16.11 -2.35 -13.24
CA LYS A 205 16.56 -2.67 -11.88
C LYS A 205 16.64 -4.18 -11.63
N CYS A 206 15.66 -4.96 -12.11
CA CYS A 206 15.73 -6.42 -12.05
C CYS A 206 16.94 -6.96 -12.82
N THR A 207 17.18 -6.49 -14.04
CA THR A 207 18.35 -6.90 -14.83
C THR A 207 19.67 -6.55 -14.14
N ALA A 208 19.78 -5.35 -13.57
CA ALA A 208 20.97 -4.94 -12.82
C ALA A 208 21.18 -5.78 -11.54
N LEU A 209 20.10 -6.08 -10.80
CA LEU A 209 20.17 -6.94 -9.62
C LEU A 209 20.55 -8.37 -9.96
N ASP A 210 20.01 -8.93 -11.04
CA ASP A 210 20.38 -10.28 -11.49
C ASP A 210 21.86 -10.35 -11.88
N ALA A 211 22.36 -9.39 -12.67
CA ALA A 211 23.78 -9.29 -13.00
C ALA A 211 24.66 -9.21 -11.74
N ASN A 212 24.33 -8.33 -10.79
CA ASN A 212 25.05 -8.22 -9.51
C ASN A 212 25.01 -9.50 -8.68
N ILE A 213 23.92 -10.28 -8.74
CA ILE A 213 23.82 -11.59 -8.07
C ILE A 213 24.75 -12.60 -8.74
N GLN A 214 24.81 -12.63 -10.08
CA GLN A 214 25.72 -13.53 -10.80
C GLN A 214 27.19 -13.17 -10.53
N ASP A 215 27.53 -11.87 -10.56
CA ASP A 215 28.88 -11.39 -10.24
C ASP A 215 29.28 -11.77 -8.80
N ALA A 216 28.41 -11.51 -7.82
CA ALA A 216 28.68 -11.87 -6.43
C ALA A 216 28.79 -13.39 -6.21
N LYS A 217 28.04 -14.20 -6.95
CA LYS A 217 28.18 -15.66 -6.95
C LYS A 217 29.51 -16.10 -7.56
N SER A 218 29.92 -15.48 -8.66
CA SER A 218 31.22 -15.72 -9.28
C SER A 218 32.36 -15.39 -8.31
N ASP A 219 32.31 -14.24 -7.64
CA ASP A 219 33.31 -13.84 -6.63
C ASP A 219 33.37 -14.86 -5.47
N LEU A 220 32.22 -15.36 -5.03
CA LEU A 220 32.15 -16.40 -4.00
C LEU A 220 32.74 -17.72 -4.49
N GLU A 221 32.48 -18.12 -5.73
CA GLU A 221 33.08 -19.31 -6.33
C GLU A 221 34.60 -19.16 -6.48
N GLU A 222 35.09 -17.99 -6.86
CA GLU A 222 36.52 -17.68 -6.92
C GLU A 222 37.17 -17.75 -5.53
N LEU A 223 36.50 -17.27 -4.48
CA LEU A 223 36.99 -17.38 -3.11
C LEU A 223 37.09 -18.86 -2.67
N ILE A 224 36.06 -19.66 -2.95
CA ILE A 224 35.99 -21.08 -2.56
C ILE A 224 37.02 -21.92 -3.32
N ASN A 225 37.21 -21.65 -4.61
CA ASN A 225 38.18 -22.36 -5.47
C ASN A 225 39.60 -21.79 -5.35
N GLY A 226 39.74 -20.59 -4.78
CA GLY A 226 41.01 -19.92 -4.56
C GLY A 226 41.87 -20.64 -3.52
N LEU A 227 43.16 -20.36 -3.49
CA LEU A 227 44.13 -21.13 -2.68
C LEU A 227 43.87 -21.08 -1.17
N GLU A 228 43.29 -20.00 -0.66
CA GLU A 228 43.12 -19.79 0.78
C GLU A 228 42.03 -20.68 1.38
N TYR A 229 40.91 -20.90 0.69
CA TYR A 229 39.79 -21.65 1.25
C TYR A 229 40.08 -23.15 1.43
N PRO A 230 40.56 -23.90 0.41
CA PRO A 230 41.00 -25.29 0.58
C PRO A 230 42.16 -25.43 1.56
N ARG A 231 43.03 -24.41 1.67
CA ARG A 231 44.10 -24.41 2.67
C ARG A 231 43.55 -24.29 4.09
N ALA A 232 42.57 -23.41 4.32
CA ALA A 232 41.89 -23.30 5.61
C ALA A 232 41.15 -24.61 5.95
N GLU A 233 40.49 -25.22 4.96
CA GLU A 233 39.81 -26.51 5.13
C GLU A 233 40.80 -27.64 5.47
N ALA A 234 41.95 -27.69 4.80
CA ALA A 234 43.01 -28.65 5.11
C ALA A 234 43.60 -28.45 6.51
N ILE A 235 43.84 -27.20 6.94
CA ILE A 235 44.28 -26.89 8.31
C ILE A 235 43.24 -27.35 9.32
N ASN A 236 41.95 -27.11 9.06
CA ASN A 236 40.88 -27.52 9.95
C ASN A 236 40.77 -29.06 10.06
N SER A 237 40.91 -29.77 8.94
CA SER A 237 41.02 -31.24 8.94
C SER A 237 42.24 -31.72 9.73
N GLU A 238 43.40 -31.07 9.58
CA GLU A 238 44.61 -31.42 10.33
C GLU A 238 44.43 -31.16 11.84
N ILE A 239 43.72 -30.09 12.22
CA ILE A 239 43.37 -29.83 13.63
C ILE A 239 42.57 -31.00 14.20
N ASP A 240 41.58 -31.51 13.47
CA ASP A 240 40.76 -32.62 13.94
C ASP A 240 41.56 -33.93 14.03
N ASP A 241 42.45 -34.21 13.06
CA ASP A 241 43.36 -35.36 13.11
C ASP A 241 44.31 -35.29 14.31
N VAL A 242 44.93 -34.13 14.56
CA VAL A 242 45.87 -33.96 15.69
C VAL A 242 45.12 -34.00 17.02
N ARG A 243 43.88 -33.49 17.11
CA ARG A 243 43.04 -33.65 18.31
C ARG A 243 42.79 -35.12 18.61
N GLN A 244 42.50 -35.93 17.59
CA GLN A 244 42.32 -37.36 17.77
C GLN A 244 43.62 -38.02 18.26
N GLN A 245 44.78 -37.63 17.72
CA GLN A 245 46.09 -38.12 18.20
C GLN A 245 46.35 -37.76 19.67
N VAL A 246 45.99 -36.55 20.10
CA VAL A 246 46.07 -36.17 21.52
C VAL A 246 45.18 -37.08 22.37
N MET A 247 43.92 -37.29 21.98
CA MET A 247 42.99 -38.16 22.70
C MET A 247 43.49 -39.60 22.82
N ASP A 248 44.06 -40.15 21.76
CA ASP A 248 44.60 -41.51 21.74
C ASP A 248 45.81 -41.64 22.68
N VAL A 249 46.74 -40.68 22.64
CA VAL A 249 47.91 -40.64 23.53
C VAL A 249 47.47 -40.50 24.99
N GLU A 250 46.50 -39.64 25.28
CA GLU A 250 45.96 -39.48 26.64
C GLU A 250 45.31 -40.77 27.15
N ALA A 251 44.55 -41.47 26.29
CA ALA A 251 43.95 -42.75 26.62
C ALA A 251 45.01 -43.82 26.91
N ASP A 252 46.08 -43.86 26.13
CA ASP A 252 47.21 -44.76 26.32
C ASP A 252 47.95 -44.50 27.64
N ILE A 253 48.22 -43.23 27.97
CA ILE A 253 48.79 -42.83 29.26
C ILE A 253 47.87 -43.29 30.40
N LYS A 254 46.57 -42.97 30.36
CA LYS A 254 45.59 -43.40 31.38
C LYS A 254 45.54 -44.92 31.52
N ARG A 255 45.66 -45.67 30.42
CA ARG A 255 45.72 -47.13 30.41
C ARG A 255 46.96 -47.65 31.15
N MET A 256 48.12 -46.99 31.04
CA MET A 256 49.32 -47.36 31.80
C MET A 256 49.12 -47.23 33.31
N PHE A 257 48.40 -46.20 33.78
CA PHE A 257 48.15 -45.98 35.22
C PHE A 257 46.99 -46.81 35.80
N THR A 258 46.14 -47.38 34.95
CA THR A 258 44.95 -48.16 35.36
C THR A 258 45.27 -49.31 36.34
N PRO A 259 46.35 -50.12 36.16
CA PRO A 259 46.69 -51.18 37.11
C PRO A 259 47.14 -50.68 38.49
N LEU A 260 47.54 -49.40 38.62
CA LEU A 260 47.94 -48.77 39.88
C LEU A 260 46.74 -48.26 40.69
N SER A 261 45.60 -48.01 40.04
CA SER A 261 44.40 -47.38 40.61
C SER A 261 43.98 -47.92 41.98
N LYS A 262 43.98 -49.26 42.15
CA LYS A 262 43.57 -49.90 43.41
C LYS A 262 44.56 -49.66 44.54
N ALA A 263 45.85 -49.65 44.24
CA ALA A 263 46.91 -49.41 45.22
C ALA A 263 46.92 -47.94 45.63
N LEU A 264 46.88 -47.03 44.66
CA LEU A 264 46.75 -45.58 44.88
C LEU A 264 45.50 -45.24 45.71
N SER A 265 44.34 -45.83 45.39
CA SER A 265 43.11 -45.64 46.16
C SER A 265 43.22 -46.12 47.61
N ARG A 266 43.94 -47.22 47.86
CA ARG A 266 44.15 -47.72 49.23
C ARG A 266 45.12 -46.84 50.00
N MET A 267 46.18 -46.39 49.34
CA MET A 267 47.14 -45.45 49.91
C MET A 267 46.45 -44.14 50.33
N LYS A 268 45.58 -43.59 49.47
CA LYS A 268 44.75 -42.42 49.79
C LYS A 268 43.84 -42.65 51.00
N LYS A 269 43.10 -43.76 51.02
CA LYS A 269 42.20 -44.09 52.14
C LYS A 269 42.92 -44.30 53.47
N GLN A 270 44.12 -44.89 53.44
CA GLN A 270 44.92 -45.10 54.65
C GLN A 270 45.48 -43.79 55.20
N ASP A 271 45.82 -42.83 54.34
CA ASP A 271 46.20 -41.48 54.74
C ASP A 271 45.01 -40.72 55.35
N GLU A 272 43.85 -40.74 54.68
CA GLU A 272 42.61 -40.10 55.14
C GLU A 272 42.13 -40.62 56.50
N ASN A 273 42.26 -41.94 56.74
CA ASN A 273 41.86 -42.58 57.99
C ASN A 273 42.93 -42.56 59.09
N GLY A 274 44.07 -41.90 58.86
CA GLY A 274 45.17 -41.81 59.84
C GLY A 274 45.91 -43.13 60.10
N ILE A 275 45.67 -44.17 59.30
CA ILE A 275 46.33 -45.48 59.42
C ILE A 275 47.80 -45.36 59.00
N HIS A 276 48.08 -44.59 57.94
CA HIS A 276 49.45 -44.28 57.52
C HIS A 276 49.49 -42.92 56.83
N THR A 277 50.01 -41.93 57.55
CA THR A 277 50.12 -40.54 57.10
C THR A 277 51.17 -40.39 56.00
N LEU A 278 50.77 -39.83 54.87
CA LEU A 278 51.65 -39.45 53.77
C LEU A 278 52.27 -38.07 54.04
N SER A 279 53.46 -37.84 53.49
CA SER A 279 54.03 -36.50 53.43
C SER A 279 53.13 -35.57 52.60
N PRO A 280 53.12 -34.25 52.87
CA PRO A 280 52.34 -33.30 52.08
C PRO A 280 52.62 -33.37 50.58
N GLN A 281 53.88 -33.60 50.20
CA GLN A 281 54.31 -33.74 48.81
C GLN A 281 53.69 -34.99 48.15
N VAL A 282 53.80 -36.16 48.79
CA VAL A 282 53.24 -37.42 48.24
C VAL A 282 51.71 -37.36 48.20
N ARG A 283 51.07 -36.76 49.22
CA ARG A 283 49.62 -36.54 49.24
C ARG A 283 49.15 -35.70 48.05
N ASN A 284 49.88 -34.62 47.74
CA ASN A 284 49.56 -33.75 46.60
C ASN A 284 49.69 -34.49 45.27
N ILE A 285 50.83 -35.15 45.02
CA ILE A 285 51.09 -35.88 43.78
C ILE A 285 50.08 -37.03 43.60
N LEU A 286 49.77 -37.77 44.67
CA LEU A 286 48.73 -38.80 44.67
C LEU A 286 47.37 -38.24 44.23
N GLY A 287 46.98 -37.07 44.75
CA GLY A 287 45.75 -36.38 44.38
C GLY A 287 45.69 -36.04 42.89
N ILE A 288 46.80 -35.52 42.34
CA ILE A 288 46.90 -35.16 40.92
C ILE A 288 46.83 -36.41 40.04
N VAL A 289 47.65 -37.43 40.30
CA VAL A 289 47.67 -38.70 39.53
C VAL A 289 46.32 -39.41 39.55
N MET A 290 45.63 -39.42 40.70
CA MET A 290 44.32 -40.06 40.80
C MET A 290 43.21 -39.29 40.06
N LYS A 291 43.36 -37.96 39.90
CA LYS A 291 42.39 -37.13 39.19
C LYS A 291 42.62 -37.19 37.68
N ASP A 292 43.86 -36.95 37.26
CA ASP A 292 44.28 -37.04 35.86
C ASP A 292 45.75 -37.48 35.78
N PRO A 293 46.00 -38.76 35.43
CA PRO A 293 47.35 -39.29 35.26
C PRO A 293 48.16 -38.56 34.19
N VAL A 294 47.50 -37.92 33.22
CA VAL A 294 48.15 -37.21 32.12
C VAL A 294 48.78 -35.91 32.61
N SER A 295 47.99 -35.02 33.24
CA SER A 295 48.50 -33.77 33.83
C SER A 295 49.50 -34.02 34.97
N ALA A 296 49.47 -35.20 35.59
CA ALA A 296 50.44 -35.55 36.62
C ALA A 296 51.88 -35.66 36.10
N LEU A 297 52.08 -35.91 34.80
CA LEU A 297 53.40 -36.04 34.19
C LEU A 297 54.14 -34.70 34.05
N ASP A 298 53.48 -33.58 34.30
CA ASP A 298 54.12 -32.26 34.44
C ASP A 298 54.92 -32.13 35.75
N TYR A 299 54.76 -33.07 36.69
CA TYR A 299 55.38 -33.05 38.01
C TYR A 299 56.37 -34.20 38.19
N ASP A 300 57.28 -34.06 39.17
CA ASP A 300 58.13 -35.17 39.61
C ASP A 300 57.31 -36.22 40.36
N LEU A 301 57.21 -37.42 39.79
CA LEU A 301 56.42 -38.54 40.30
C LEU A 301 57.24 -39.52 41.15
N ASP A 302 58.57 -39.38 41.19
CA ASP A 302 59.44 -40.31 41.92
C ASP A 302 59.09 -40.43 43.42
N PRO A 303 58.78 -39.35 44.15
CA PRO A 303 58.37 -39.45 45.55
C PRO A 303 57.12 -40.32 45.75
N LEU A 304 56.16 -40.26 44.82
CA LEU A 304 54.96 -41.10 44.86
C LEU A 304 55.29 -42.55 44.52
N TYR A 305 56.14 -42.77 43.51
CA TYR A 305 56.54 -44.11 43.11
C TYR A 305 57.33 -44.83 44.20
N ASP A 306 58.26 -44.14 44.87
CA ASP A 306 59.08 -44.71 45.95
C ASP A 306 58.24 -45.07 47.16
N GLU A 307 57.33 -44.19 47.59
CA GLU A 307 56.39 -44.51 48.67
C GLU A 307 55.49 -45.70 48.29
N LEU A 308 55.01 -45.76 47.04
CA LEU A 308 54.16 -46.86 46.59
C LEU A 308 54.93 -48.19 46.53
N ILE A 309 56.19 -48.19 46.08
CA ILE A 309 57.07 -49.38 46.09
C ILE A 309 57.28 -49.86 47.53
N LEU A 310 57.66 -48.97 48.44
CA LEU A 310 57.90 -49.28 49.85
C LEU A 310 56.65 -49.91 50.49
N ARG A 311 55.48 -49.33 50.21
CA ARG A 311 54.21 -49.81 50.76
C ARG A 311 53.75 -51.15 50.17
N LEU A 312 54.06 -51.41 48.90
CA LEU A 312 53.80 -52.71 48.29
C LEU A 312 54.75 -53.78 48.87
N GLN A 313 56.03 -53.47 49.05
CA GLN A 313 57.02 -54.40 49.60
C GLN A 313 56.74 -54.78 51.06
N SER A 314 56.33 -53.81 51.89
CA SER A 314 56.01 -53.98 53.32
C SER A 314 54.63 -54.62 53.60
N ASP A 315 53.86 -54.96 52.56
CA ASP A 315 52.48 -55.49 52.66
C ASP A 315 51.47 -54.56 53.36
N SER A 316 51.84 -53.31 53.62
CA SER A 316 51.01 -52.30 54.28
C SER A 316 49.70 -51.97 53.55
N LEU A 317 49.63 -52.20 52.23
CA LEU A 317 48.43 -51.97 51.42
C LEU A 317 47.43 -53.14 51.41
N GLY A 318 47.76 -54.28 52.03
CA GLY A 318 46.89 -55.45 52.16
C GLY A 318 46.41 -56.06 50.83
N LEU A 319 47.19 -55.91 49.76
CA LEU A 319 46.86 -56.45 48.43
C LEU A 319 47.23 -57.95 48.39
N LYS A 320 46.43 -58.76 47.69
CA LYS A 320 46.78 -60.18 47.46
C LYS A 320 48.07 -60.28 46.63
N ASP A 321 48.92 -61.28 46.90
CA ASP A 321 50.25 -61.46 46.28
C ASP A 321 50.25 -61.30 44.76
N LYS A 322 49.32 -61.98 44.06
CA LYS A 322 49.18 -61.88 42.60
C LYS A 322 48.94 -60.44 42.11
N LYS A 323 48.18 -59.65 42.87
CA LYS A 323 47.86 -58.26 42.53
C LYS A 323 48.98 -57.30 42.97
N LYS A 324 49.60 -57.55 44.12
CA LYS A 324 50.80 -56.86 44.60
C LYS A 324 51.93 -56.96 43.57
N ASN A 325 52.27 -58.18 43.15
CA ASN A 325 53.35 -58.41 42.17
C ASN A 325 53.06 -57.74 40.84
N LYS A 326 51.83 -57.86 40.31
CA LYS A 326 51.43 -57.19 39.06
C LYS A 326 51.46 -55.66 39.16
N THR A 327 51.05 -55.09 40.29
CA THR A 327 51.13 -53.64 40.51
C THR A 327 52.59 -53.19 40.64
N LEU A 328 53.45 -53.97 41.30
CA LEU A 328 54.87 -53.66 41.49
C LEU A 328 55.65 -53.77 40.17
N GLU A 329 55.36 -54.79 39.35
CA GLU A 329 55.87 -54.91 37.97
C GLU A 329 55.47 -53.71 37.10
N GLN A 330 54.18 -53.34 37.11
CA GLN A 330 53.69 -52.19 36.36
C GLN A 330 54.32 -50.89 36.85
N LEU A 331 54.49 -50.73 38.17
CA LEU A 331 55.08 -49.53 38.77
C LEU A 331 56.55 -49.35 38.39
N HIS A 332 57.33 -50.43 38.43
CA HIS A 332 58.71 -50.41 37.92
C HIS A 332 58.76 -50.14 36.41
N SER A 333 57.81 -50.72 35.65
CA SER A 333 57.68 -50.49 34.21
C SER A 333 57.36 -49.02 33.89
N ILE A 334 56.52 -48.35 34.67
CA ILE A 334 56.13 -46.93 34.53
C ILE A 334 57.27 -46.01 34.96
N LYS A 335 57.86 -46.24 36.14
CA LYS A 335 58.88 -45.36 36.76
C LYS A 335 60.06 -45.11 35.81
N ASN A 336 60.50 -46.14 35.10
CA ASN A 336 61.64 -46.05 34.17
C ASN A 336 61.21 -46.22 32.71
N SER A 337 59.93 -46.02 32.38
CA SER A 337 59.40 -46.33 31.04
C SER A 337 59.91 -45.34 29.98
N PRO A 338 60.69 -45.78 28.99
CA PRO A 338 60.94 -44.96 27.81
C PRO A 338 59.63 -44.71 27.03
N SER A 339 58.70 -45.67 27.11
CA SER A 339 57.39 -45.59 26.42
C SER A 339 56.48 -44.52 27.02
N LEU A 340 56.37 -44.41 28.35
CA LEU A 340 55.57 -43.34 28.98
C LEU A 340 56.15 -41.95 28.67
N LYS A 341 57.48 -41.81 28.76
CA LYS A 341 58.17 -40.57 28.42
C LYS A 341 57.92 -40.19 26.96
N SER A 342 58.04 -41.14 26.04
CA SER A 342 57.76 -40.95 24.62
C SER A 342 56.29 -40.57 24.36
N LEU A 343 55.31 -41.21 25.00
CA LEU A 343 53.90 -40.85 24.87
C LEU A 343 53.65 -39.40 25.31
N TYR A 344 54.22 -39.00 26.44
CA TYR A 344 54.05 -37.65 26.96
C TYR A 344 54.79 -36.58 26.14
N GLU A 345 55.97 -36.88 25.61
CA GLU A 345 56.65 -36.03 24.63
C GLU A 345 55.84 -35.89 23.34
N ASN A 346 55.22 -36.98 22.85
CA ASN A 346 54.30 -36.94 21.71
C ASN A 346 53.07 -36.07 22.00
N LYS A 347 52.46 -36.17 23.19
CA LYS A 347 51.36 -35.30 23.60
C LYS A 347 51.76 -33.82 23.51
N LYS A 348 52.89 -33.44 24.11
CA LYS A 348 53.40 -32.05 24.05
C LYS A 348 53.63 -31.59 22.61
N LYS A 349 54.15 -32.47 21.75
CA LYS A 349 54.33 -32.17 20.33
C LYS A 349 52.99 -31.93 19.62
N TYR A 350 51.97 -32.75 19.89
CA TYR A 350 50.64 -32.60 19.32
C TYR A 350 49.91 -31.35 19.85
N ASP A 351 50.01 -31.07 21.15
CA ASP A 351 49.47 -29.84 21.77
C ASP A 351 50.08 -28.58 21.13
N ASN A 352 51.41 -28.55 20.98
CA ASN A 352 52.10 -27.45 20.30
C ASN A 352 51.68 -27.33 18.82
N ARG A 353 51.47 -28.46 18.13
CA ARG A 353 50.99 -28.46 16.73
C ARG A 353 49.56 -27.92 16.64
N LEU A 354 48.69 -28.26 17.58
CA LEU A 354 47.32 -27.71 17.65
C LEU A 354 47.30 -26.21 17.85
N GLU A 355 48.15 -25.69 18.74
CA GLU A 355 48.29 -24.25 18.96
C GLU A 355 48.74 -23.55 17.67
N GLN A 356 49.76 -24.08 16.99
CA GLN A 356 50.24 -23.54 15.71
C GLN A 356 49.19 -23.57 14.61
N LEU A 357 48.43 -24.66 14.49
CA LEU A 357 47.40 -24.78 13.47
C LEU A 357 46.22 -23.83 13.74
N ARG A 358 45.83 -23.67 15.00
CA ARG A 358 44.80 -22.69 15.40
C ARG A 358 45.25 -21.26 15.10
N ASP A 359 46.48 -20.90 15.47
CA ASP A 359 47.04 -19.59 15.17
C ASP A 359 47.13 -19.32 13.65
N GLN A 360 47.39 -20.36 12.85
CA GLN A 360 47.37 -20.24 11.39
C GLN A 360 45.96 -20.00 10.87
N LEU A 361 44.98 -20.74 11.38
CA LEU A 361 43.58 -20.62 10.98
C LEU A 361 42.98 -19.27 11.39
N ASP A 362 43.26 -18.79 12.61
CA ASP A 362 42.76 -17.51 13.14
C ASP A 362 43.30 -16.30 12.36
N ARG A 363 44.43 -16.46 11.66
CA ARG A 363 44.98 -15.44 10.76
C ARG A 363 44.31 -15.43 9.38
N MET A 364 43.52 -16.44 9.06
CA MET A 364 42.81 -16.54 7.78
C MET A 364 41.40 -15.96 7.92
N ASP A 365 41.08 -14.97 7.10
CA ASP A 365 39.77 -14.30 7.11
C ASP A 365 38.74 -14.96 6.17
N VAL A 366 39.14 -16.03 5.49
CA VAL A 366 38.41 -16.63 4.37
C VAL A 366 37.00 -17.12 4.73
N TYR A 367 36.79 -17.63 5.96
CA TYR A 367 35.46 -18.05 6.43
C TYR A 367 34.53 -16.86 6.72
N HIS A 368 35.09 -15.76 7.23
CA HIS A 368 34.34 -14.53 7.42
C HIS A 368 33.95 -13.90 6.09
N GLN A 369 34.88 -13.87 5.13
CA GLN A 369 34.63 -13.40 3.77
C GLN A 369 33.53 -14.21 3.08
N LYS A 370 33.63 -15.55 3.12
CA LYS A 370 32.59 -16.45 2.59
C LYS A 370 31.23 -16.14 3.19
N THR A 371 31.13 -16.10 4.52
CA THR A 371 29.87 -15.84 5.22
C THR A 371 29.29 -14.47 4.87
N SER A 372 30.15 -13.45 4.74
CA SER A 372 29.75 -12.10 4.36
C SER A 372 29.23 -12.04 2.93
N MET A 373 29.90 -12.69 1.98
CA MET A 373 29.47 -12.80 0.58
C MET A 373 28.15 -13.56 0.45
N GLU A 374 27.99 -14.70 1.13
CA GLU A 374 26.73 -15.46 1.16
C GLU A 374 25.56 -14.59 1.66
N LYS A 375 25.78 -13.82 2.72
CA LYS A 375 24.77 -12.89 3.26
C LYS A 375 24.44 -11.76 2.29
N ASP A 376 25.43 -11.22 1.58
CA ASP A 376 25.21 -10.18 0.57
C ASP A 376 24.42 -10.71 -0.63
N ILE A 377 24.72 -11.93 -1.10
CA ILE A 377 23.95 -12.63 -2.15
C ILE A 377 22.50 -12.80 -1.70
N SER A 378 22.25 -13.28 -0.48
CA SER A 378 20.87 -13.45 0.03
C SER A 378 20.10 -12.12 0.05
N LYS A 379 20.73 -11.03 0.51
CA LYS A 379 20.10 -9.70 0.50
C LYS A 379 19.77 -9.22 -0.91
N LYS A 380 20.68 -9.43 -1.87
CA LYS A 380 20.46 -9.07 -3.28
C LYS A 380 19.31 -9.90 -3.88
N GLN A 381 19.21 -11.17 -3.55
CA GLN A 381 18.11 -12.05 -3.96
C GLN A 381 16.76 -11.60 -3.39
N GLU A 382 16.71 -11.25 -2.10
CA GLU A 382 15.50 -10.68 -1.48
C GLU A 382 15.07 -9.38 -2.17
N ALA A 383 16.02 -8.50 -2.47
CA ALA A 383 15.76 -7.25 -3.19
C ALA A 383 15.29 -7.49 -4.63
N PHE A 384 15.81 -8.52 -5.30
CA PHE A 384 15.37 -8.94 -6.64
C PHE A 384 13.91 -9.40 -6.62
N VAL A 385 13.56 -10.34 -5.73
CA VAL A 385 12.18 -10.82 -5.59
C VAL A 385 11.22 -9.67 -5.28
N SER A 386 11.56 -8.81 -4.31
CA SER A 386 10.72 -7.64 -3.99
C SER A 386 10.55 -6.66 -5.16
N THR A 387 11.56 -6.51 -6.02
CA THR A 387 11.45 -5.66 -7.22
C THR A 387 10.61 -6.34 -8.31
N GLN A 388 10.69 -7.66 -8.43
CA GLN A 388 9.87 -8.44 -9.36
C GLN A 388 8.39 -8.41 -8.97
N ASP A 389 8.05 -8.50 -7.68
CA ASP A 389 6.67 -8.37 -7.20
C ASP A 389 6.10 -6.99 -7.57
N LYS A 390 6.87 -5.93 -7.34
CA LYS A 390 6.48 -4.56 -7.72
C LYS A 390 6.27 -4.40 -9.23
N LEU A 391 7.08 -5.08 -10.04
CA LEU A 391 6.94 -5.08 -11.50
C LEU A 391 5.64 -5.78 -11.92
N GLU A 392 5.28 -6.89 -11.27
CA GLU A 392 4.03 -7.58 -11.53
C GLU A 392 2.81 -6.73 -11.14
N ASP A 393 2.84 -6.11 -9.96
CA ASP A 393 1.77 -5.23 -9.48
C ASP A 393 1.58 -4.04 -10.41
N GLU A 394 2.66 -3.38 -10.82
CA GLU A 394 2.59 -2.26 -11.76
C GLU A 394 2.08 -2.69 -13.14
N THR A 395 2.43 -3.90 -13.59
CA THR A 395 1.93 -4.45 -14.87
C THR A 395 0.42 -4.71 -14.81
N LYS A 396 -0.09 -5.21 -13.67
CA LYS A 396 -1.54 -5.37 -13.46
C LYS A 396 -2.26 -4.02 -13.41
N PHE A 397 -1.65 -3.03 -12.75
CA PHE A 397 -2.18 -1.67 -12.68
C PHE A 397 -2.28 -1.05 -14.07
N LEU A 398 -1.22 -1.13 -14.89
CA LEU A 398 -1.23 -0.66 -16.28
C LEU A 398 -2.40 -1.27 -17.08
N LYS A 399 -2.60 -2.59 -16.98
CA LYS A 399 -3.70 -3.26 -17.68
C LYS A 399 -5.08 -2.72 -17.26
N SER A 400 -5.26 -2.44 -15.97
CA SER A 400 -6.51 -1.86 -15.47
C SER A 400 -6.74 -0.43 -15.97
N LEU A 401 -5.67 0.37 -16.12
CA LEU A 401 -5.75 1.69 -16.72
C LEU A 401 -6.11 1.63 -18.21
N GLU A 402 -5.51 0.69 -18.96
CA GLU A 402 -5.81 0.49 -20.39
C GLU A 402 -7.27 0.05 -20.60
N GLU A 403 -7.81 -0.81 -19.73
CA GLU A 403 -9.23 -1.19 -19.76
C GLU A 403 -10.15 0.00 -19.41
N LYS A 404 -9.79 0.77 -18.38
CA LYS A 404 -10.55 1.97 -18.01
C LYS A 404 -10.54 3.02 -19.12
N LEU A 405 -9.41 3.21 -19.81
CA LEU A 405 -9.29 4.11 -20.96
C LEU A 405 -10.26 3.69 -22.07
N GLU A 406 -10.31 2.41 -22.42
CA GLU A 406 -11.22 1.92 -23.48
C GLU A 406 -12.70 2.10 -23.10
N ASN A 407 -13.06 1.82 -21.84
CA ASN A 407 -14.42 2.06 -21.36
C ASN A 407 -14.78 3.56 -21.44
N THR A 408 -13.86 4.44 -21.02
CA THR A 408 -14.09 5.89 -21.06
C THR A 408 -14.21 6.41 -22.50
N LYS A 409 -13.44 5.85 -23.45
CA LYS A 409 -13.58 6.17 -24.89
C LYS A 409 -14.95 5.76 -25.44
N SER A 410 -15.46 4.60 -25.03
CA SER A 410 -16.79 4.12 -25.39
C SER A 410 -17.90 4.99 -24.80
N GLU A 411 -17.79 5.35 -23.51
CA GLU A 411 -18.72 6.24 -22.82
C GLU A 411 -18.76 7.63 -23.48
N LEU A 412 -17.60 8.21 -23.77
CA LEU A 412 -17.49 9.47 -24.52
C LEU A 412 -18.20 9.39 -25.88
N SER A 413 -18.02 8.29 -26.61
CA SER A 413 -18.68 8.11 -27.92
C SER A 413 -20.20 8.08 -27.77
N SER A 414 -20.72 7.41 -26.74
CA SER A 414 -22.17 7.43 -26.43
C SER A 414 -22.62 8.85 -26.09
N HIS A 415 -21.92 9.54 -25.19
CA HIS A 415 -22.29 10.89 -24.77
C HIS A 415 -22.28 11.89 -25.93
N VAL A 416 -21.33 11.78 -26.86
CA VAL A 416 -21.29 12.59 -28.08
C VAL A 416 -22.53 12.33 -28.95
N ASN A 417 -22.84 11.08 -29.25
CA ASN A 417 -24.00 10.74 -30.08
C ASN A 417 -25.32 11.15 -29.41
N ASP A 418 -25.45 10.97 -28.11
CA ASP A 418 -26.63 11.38 -27.34
C ASP A 418 -26.79 12.90 -27.28
N ALA A 419 -25.70 13.66 -27.07
CA ALA A 419 -25.74 15.12 -26.97
C ALA A 419 -26.09 15.81 -28.29
N PHE A 420 -25.67 15.23 -29.40
CA PHE A 420 -25.81 15.84 -30.73
C PHE A 420 -26.90 15.20 -31.59
N GLU A 421 -27.45 14.06 -31.19
CA GLU A 421 -28.42 13.27 -31.96
C GLU A 421 -27.90 12.97 -33.39
N GLU A 422 -26.58 12.80 -33.51
CA GLU A 422 -25.82 12.55 -34.75
C GLU A 422 -25.04 11.23 -34.58
N ASP A 423 -24.80 10.50 -35.68
CA ASP A 423 -23.93 9.31 -35.67
C ASP A 423 -22.48 9.75 -35.94
N ILE A 424 -21.75 10.01 -34.85
CA ILE A 424 -20.39 10.56 -34.87
C ILE A 424 -19.40 9.47 -34.48
N GLU A 425 -18.48 9.16 -35.39
CA GLU A 425 -17.36 8.27 -35.08
C GLU A 425 -16.17 9.11 -34.57
N ILE A 426 -15.74 8.83 -33.34
CA ILE A 426 -14.56 9.47 -32.75
C ILE A 426 -13.32 8.64 -33.08
N LEU A 427 -12.37 9.27 -33.76
CA LEU A 427 -11.08 8.66 -34.10
C LEU A 427 -10.08 8.95 -32.99
N PHE A 428 -9.87 7.96 -32.12
CA PHE A 428 -8.81 7.95 -31.11
C PHE A 428 -7.48 7.51 -31.74
N ARG A 429 -6.38 8.20 -31.41
CA ARG A 429 -5.04 7.88 -31.94
C ARG A 429 -4.31 6.79 -31.15
#